data_AF-A0A0P4WGD6-F1
#
_entry.id   AF-A0A0P4WGD6-F1
#
_cell.length_a   1.000
_cell.length_b   1.000
_cell.length_c   1.000
_cell.angle_alpha   90.00
_cell.angle_beta   90.00
_cell.angle_gamma   90.00
#
_symmetry.space_group_name_H-M   'P 1'
#
loop_
_entity.id
_entity.type
_entity.pdbx_description
1 polymer ?
#
loop_
_entity_poly.entity_id
_entity_poly.type
_entity_poly.pdbx_seq_one_letter_code
_entity_poly.pdbx_strand_id
1 'polypeptide(L)'
;MTLAKAGRVAVLVATAAASLLPHSYIPPGGRAQLQILEEVLQGPIRGRPIVLYLDPATALQVMALSVLRRAPCTLVSLETSGAEWSLRQPIASVRAASVVHVAVFSRDPRPFFRAVVASDSRWNPKYLLLFSLSRENFVSILEVEEFGRPQTIVLFQRVNSESDKLVTGNMEMLTFFPFSLGRQVKSLGVWTSVSDSIFVDRFPSFEGYMFLLGTWFDDFPYLHQAKEKEEGVGDGVEVEALSALASVLNFTFHLTTEPPDDKWGSLENGSWTGMLGMVHRKEKNFTVNYFGYTYERIEAFDATVSYWMEGFGMALLKPPPMAKWRSVYYPFPPKLWAATAASLVIAIVVVYLQVSFMTKGSRYQYLLRYCITI
;
A
#
# COMPACT_ATOMS: atom_id res chain seq x y z
N MET A 1 -17.09 17.88 -13.50
CA MET A 1 -18.50 17.63 -13.90
C MET A 1 -18.65 16.12 -13.97
N THR A 2 -19.42 15.38 -13.16
CA THR A 2 -20.57 15.72 -12.32
C THR A 2 -20.60 14.65 -11.22
N LEU A 3 -20.12 14.97 -10.01
CA LEU A 3 -20.07 14.06 -8.84
C LEU A 3 -21.18 14.40 -7.84
N ALA A 4 -22.35 14.75 -8.37
CA ALA A 4 -23.54 15.06 -7.60
C ALA A 4 -24.68 14.14 -8.09
N LYS A 5 -25.21 13.32 -7.17
CA LYS A 5 -26.22 12.24 -7.34
C LYS A 5 -25.65 10.83 -7.50
N ALA A 6 -25.10 10.28 -6.42
CA ALA A 6 -25.15 8.85 -6.16
C ALA A 6 -25.89 8.65 -4.82
N GLY A 7 -26.96 7.86 -4.88
CA GLY A 7 -28.04 7.83 -3.90
C GLY A 7 -27.67 7.27 -2.53
N ARG A 8 -28.47 7.68 -1.54
CA ARG A 8 -28.57 7.02 -0.24
C ARG A 8 -29.00 5.56 -0.45
N VAL A 9 -28.04 4.64 -0.39
CA VAL A 9 -28.36 3.23 -0.21
C VAL A 9 -28.49 2.99 1.29
N ALA A 10 -29.70 3.22 1.81
CA ALA A 10 -30.09 2.68 3.10
C ALA A 10 -30.51 1.22 2.87
N VAL A 11 -29.61 0.26 3.12
CA VAL A 11 -30.06 -1.12 3.39
C VAL A 11 -30.45 -1.18 4.85
N LEU A 12 -31.59 -0.56 5.17
CA LEU A 12 -32.36 -0.99 6.33
C LEU A 12 -33.24 -2.13 5.81
N VAL A 13 -32.82 -3.38 6.04
CA VAL A 13 -33.82 -4.46 6.12
C VAL A 13 -34.57 -4.22 7.43
N ALA A 14 -35.47 -3.24 7.39
CA ALA A 14 -36.53 -3.07 8.37
C ALA A 14 -37.56 -4.15 8.07
N THR A 15 -37.26 -5.40 8.41
CA THR A 15 -38.32 -6.39 8.62
C THR A 15 -39.12 -5.93 9.83
N ALA A 16 -40.20 -5.23 9.53
CA ALA A 16 -41.46 -5.13 10.27
C ALA A 16 -41.44 -5.69 11.71
N ALA A 17 -40.96 -4.89 12.66
CA ALA A 17 -41.33 -5.00 14.08
C ALA A 17 -41.29 -3.63 14.79
N ALA A 18 -41.54 -2.54 14.05
CA ALA A 18 -41.71 -1.20 14.64
C ALA A 18 -43.12 -0.94 15.18
N SER A 19 -44.01 -1.93 15.09
CA SER A 19 -45.31 -1.93 15.76
C SER A 19 -45.28 -3.01 16.83
N LEU A 20 -45.41 -2.60 18.09
CA LEU A 20 -45.50 -3.43 19.31
C LEU A 20 -44.18 -3.62 20.10
N LEU A 21 -43.58 -2.53 20.62
CA LEU A 21 -42.98 -2.59 21.96
C LEU A 21 -43.22 -1.27 22.73
N PRO A 22 -43.69 -1.34 23.98
CA PRO A 22 -44.00 -0.18 24.82
C PRO A 22 -42.73 0.41 25.43
N HIS A 23 -42.70 1.74 25.57
CA HIS A 23 -41.70 2.54 26.30
C HIS A 23 -40.24 2.38 25.85
N SER A 24 -39.74 3.43 25.20
CA SER A 24 -38.32 3.73 25.05
C SER A 24 -37.64 3.77 26.43
N TYR A 25 -37.12 2.62 26.87
CA TYR A 25 -36.30 2.55 28.07
C TYR A 25 -34.99 3.30 27.81
N ILE A 26 -34.84 4.48 28.43
CA ILE A 26 -33.57 5.20 28.51
C ILE A 26 -32.84 4.58 29.72
N PRO A 27 -31.75 3.80 29.54
CA PRO A 27 -30.98 3.34 30.67
C PRO A 27 -30.44 4.57 31.42
N PRO A 28 -30.59 4.66 32.76
CA PRO A 28 -30.01 5.75 33.54
C PRO A 28 -28.49 5.75 33.35
N GLY A 29 -28.00 6.78 32.65
CA GLY A 29 -26.63 6.92 32.17
C GLY A 29 -26.56 7.36 30.70
N GLY A 30 -27.35 6.72 29.81
CA GLY A 30 -27.16 6.74 28.35
C GLY A 30 -27.11 8.11 27.66
N ARG A 31 -27.74 9.14 28.24
CA ARG A 31 -27.72 10.51 27.68
C ARG A 31 -26.33 11.11 27.64
N ALA A 32 -25.48 10.85 28.64
CA ALA A 32 -24.13 11.39 28.67
C ALA A 32 -23.25 10.73 27.60
N GLN A 33 -23.34 9.41 27.42
CA GLN A 33 -22.61 8.72 26.35
C GLN A 33 -23.07 9.15 24.95
N LEU A 34 -24.38 9.37 24.75
CA LEU A 34 -24.89 9.89 23.47
C LEU A 34 -24.42 11.32 23.18
N GLN A 35 -24.28 12.16 24.20
CA GLN A 35 -23.68 13.48 24.05
C GLN A 35 -22.21 13.38 23.64
N ILE A 36 -21.43 12.52 24.28
CA ILE A 36 -20.02 12.28 23.91
C ILE A 36 -19.91 11.75 22.47
N LEU A 37 -20.79 10.83 22.07
CA LEU A 37 -20.85 10.37 20.68
C LEU A 37 -21.11 11.53 19.71
N GLU A 38 -22.04 12.43 20.04
CA GLU A 38 -22.32 13.62 19.23
C GLU A 38 -21.11 14.57 19.17
N GLU A 39 -20.40 14.79 20.28
CA GLU A 39 -19.16 15.57 20.32
C GLU A 39 -18.06 14.97 19.43
N VAL A 40 -17.85 13.64 19.49
CA VAL A 40 -16.87 12.95 18.63
C VAL A 40 -17.24 13.10 17.15
N LEU A 41 -18.53 12.92 16.81
CA LEU A 41 -19.05 13.08 15.44
C LEU A 41 -18.93 14.52 14.93
N GLN A 42 -19.02 15.52 15.81
CA GLN A 42 -18.91 16.94 15.48
C GLN A 42 -17.49 17.50 15.56
N GLY A 43 -16.56 16.80 16.21
CA GLY A 43 -15.17 17.20 16.39
C GLY A 43 -14.22 16.37 15.52
N PRO A 44 -13.47 15.39 16.07
CA PRO A 44 -12.36 14.70 15.40
C PRO A 44 -12.70 14.04 14.05
N ILE A 45 -13.96 13.66 13.83
CA ILE A 45 -14.39 13.00 12.58
C ILE A 45 -15.41 13.82 11.79
N ARG A 46 -15.53 15.12 12.07
CA ARG A 46 -16.46 16.03 11.40
C ARG A 46 -16.29 16.01 9.89
N GLY A 47 -17.40 15.87 9.17
CA GLY A 47 -17.44 15.97 7.70
C GLY A 47 -16.87 14.77 6.95
N ARG A 48 -16.36 13.75 7.66
CA ARG A 48 -15.88 12.51 7.05
C ARG A 48 -17.06 11.58 6.74
N PRO A 49 -17.02 10.81 5.64
CA PRO A 49 -17.99 9.75 5.41
C PRO A 49 -17.89 8.67 6.49
N ILE A 50 -19.04 8.19 6.97
CA ILE A 50 -19.11 7.26 8.10
C ILE A 50 -19.88 5.99 7.72
N VAL A 51 -19.35 4.83 8.08
CA VAL A 51 -20.13 3.58 8.16
C VAL A 51 -20.50 3.36 9.62
N LEU A 52 -21.79 3.44 9.92
CA LEU A 52 -22.32 3.40 11.27
C LEU A 52 -22.99 2.04 11.53
N TYR A 53 -22.34 1.20 12.33
CA TYR A 53 -22.87 -0.08 12.79
C TYR A 53 -23.64 0.13 14.08
N LEU A 54 -24.91 -0.27 14.10
CA LEU A 54 -25.83 -0.02 15.21
C LEU A 54 -26.44 -1.32 15.70
N ASP A 55 -26.47 -1.48 17.02
CA ASP A 55 -27.40 -2.41 17.66
C ASP A 55 -28.83 -1.85 17.51
N PRO A 56 -29.82 -2.64 17.03
CA PRO A 56 -31.22 -2.21 16.95
C PRO A 56 -31.78 -1.61 18.25
N ALA A 57 -31.33 -2.08 19.41
CA ALA A 57 -31.73 -1.55 20.72
C ALA A 57 -31.31 -0.08 20.91
N THR A 58 -30.23 0.35 20.25
CA THR A 58 -29.65 1.70 20.36
C THR A 58 -29.91 2.58 19.15
N ALA A 59 -30.36 1.97 18.04
CA ALA A 59 -30.45 2.63 16.74
C ALA A 59 -31.32 3.89 16.75
N LEU A 60 -32.51 3.85 17.36
CA LEU A 60 -33.42 5.00 17.42
C LEU A 60 -32.78 6.21 18.14
N GLN A 61 -32.04 5.96 19.21
CA GLN A 61 -31.42 7.02 20.02
C GLN A 61 -30.26 7.67 19.27
N VAL A 62 -29.41 6.85 18.64
CA VAL A 62 -28.27 7.34 17.86
C VAL A 62 -28.74 8.09 16.61
N MET A 63 -29.77 7.58 15.92
CA MET A 63 -30.33 8.22 14.72
C MET A 63 -31.04 9.55 15.00
N ALA A 64 -31.40 9.82 16.25
CA ALA A 64 -31.96 11.10 16.66
C ALA A 64 -30.90 12.23 16.71
N LEU A 65 -29.60 11.90 16.73
CA LEU A 65 -28.52 12.87 16.79
C LEU A 65 -28.51 13.77 15.54
N SER A 66 -28.46 15.08 15.78
CA SER A 66 -28.61 16.08 14.73
C SER A 66 -27.48 16.04 13.71
N VAL A 67 -26.27 15.69 14.16
CA VAL A 67 -25.05 15.60 13.36
C VAL A 67 -25.15 14.57 12.23
N LEU A 68 -25.83 13.45 12.45
CA LEU A 68 -25.99 12.38 11.46
C LEU A 68 -26.86 12.80 10.26
N ARG A 69 -27.66 13.86 10.41
CA ARG A 69 -28.44 14.42 9.29
C ARG A 69 -27.57 15.13 8.26
N ARG A 70 -26.35 15.54 8.64
CA ARG A 70 -25.45 16.36 7.83
C ARG A 70 -24.26 15.58 7.25
N ALA A 71 -23.91 14.43 7.82
CA ALA A 71 -22.81 13.60 7.36
C ALA A 71 -23.28 12.52 6.36
N PRO A 72 -22.51 12.21 5.29
CA PRO A 72 -22.78 11.04 4.48
C PRO A 72 -22.54 9.78 5.32
N CYS A 73 -23.63 9.09 5.66
CA CYS A 73 -23.62 7.91 6.51
C CYS A 73 -24.22 6.68 5.82
N THR A 74 -23.55 5.53 5.97
CA THR A 74 -24.08 4.21 5.63
C THR A 74 -24.46 3.51 6.92
N LEU A 75 -25.73 3.13 7.06
CA LEU A 75 -26.24 2.46 8.26
C LEU A 75 -26.14 0.95 8.10
N VAL A 76 -25.70 0.28 9.16
CA VAL A 76 -25.53 -1.17 9.22
C VAL A 76 -26.11 -1.68 10.53
N SER A 77 -26.96 -2.70 10.50
CA SER A 77 -27.43 -3.34 11.72
C SER A 77 -26.45 -4.44 12.14
N LEU A 78 -26.00 -4.42 13.40
CA LEU A 78 -25.14 -5.45 13.97
C LEU A 78 -25.83 -6.82 14.09
N GLU A 79 -27.17 -6.89 13.97
CA GLU A 79 -27.92 -8.16 13.96
C GLU A 79 -28.00 -8.82 12.57
N THR A 80 -27.63 -8.10 11.50
CA THR A 80 -27.62 -8.67 10.15
C THR A 80 -26.37 -9.51 9.90
N SER A 81 -26.39 -10.35 8.87
CA SER A 81 -25.20 -11.12 8.47
C SER A 81 -24.08 -10.18 8.02
N GLY A 82 -22.99 -10.12 8.80
CA GLY A 82 -21.80 -9.35 8.46
C GLY A 82 -21.16 -9.79 7.14
N ALA A 83 -21.18 -11.09 6.86
CA ALA A 83 -20.66 -11.67 5.62
C ALA A 83 -21.43 -11.18 4.38
N GLU A 84 -22.76 -11.20 4.41
CA GLU A 84 -23.56 -10.70 3.27
C GLU A 84 -23.42 -9.20 3.09
N TRP A 85 -23.33 -8.46 4.21
CA TRP A 85 -23.18 -7.02 4.17
C TRP A 85 -21.87 -6.62 3.48
N SER A 86 -20.74 -7.17 3.91
CA SER A 86 -19.40 -6.80 3.41
C SER A 86 -19.25 -7.12 1.92
N LEU A 87 -19.70 -8.30 1.49
CA LEU A 87 -19.60 -8.73 0.10
C LEU A 87 -20.40 -7.82 -0.86
N ARG A 88 -21.51 -7.23 -0.41
CA ARG A 88 -22.34 -6.32 -1.22
C ARG A 88 -21.83 -4.88 -1.25
N GLN A 89 -20.85 -4.51 -0.41
CA GLN A 89 -20.34 -3.15 -0.37
C GLN A 89 -19.26 -2.91 -1.45
N PRO A 90 -19.17 -1.67 -1.98
CA PRO A 90 -18.03 -1.28 -2.80
C PRO A 90 -16.76 -1.22 -1.94
N ILE A 91 -15.60 -1.46 -2.56
CA ILE A 91 -14.27 -1.42 -1.89
C ILE A 91 -14.05 -0.10 -1.13
N ALA A 92 -14.54 1.02 -1.68
CA ALA A 92 -14.45 2.32 -1.04
C ALA A 92 -15.12 2.36 0.35
N SER A 93 -16.21 1.62 0.57
CA SER A 93 -16.92 1.60 1.85
C SER A 93 -16.29 0.69 2.89
N VAL A 94 -15.42 -0.25 2.50
CA VAL A 94 -14.82 -1.25 3.42
C VAL A 94 -13.32 -1.03 3.68
N ARG A 95 -12.65 -0.22 2.84
CA ARG A 95 -11.19 -0.03 2.89
C ARG A 95 -10.72 1.41 2.69
N ALA A 96 -11.54 2.35 2.19
CA ALA A 96 -11.02 3.69 1.86
C ALA A 96 -10.53 4.45 3.10
N ALA A 97 -9.36 5.08 2.97
CA ALA A 97 -8.74 5.87 4.04
C ALA A 97 -9.57 7.09 4.48
N SER A 98 -10.48 7.59 3.64
CA SER A 98 -11.35 8.72 3.95
C SER A 98 -12.52 8.35 4.87
N VAL A 99 -12.96 7.09 4.83
CA VAL A 99 -14.12 6.58 5.57
C VAL A 99 -13.76 6.25 7.02
N VAL A 100 -14.66 6.57 7.95
CA VAL A 100 -14.55 6.18 9.36
C VAL A 100 -15.62 5.14 9.67
N HIS A 101 -15.22 4.02 10.25
CA HIS A 101 -16.13 2.99 10.72
C HIS A 101 -16.44 3.25 12.19
N VAL A 102 -17.72 3.35 12.54
CA VAL A 102 -18.18 3.62 13.91
C VAL A 102 -19.17 2.56 14.30
N ALA A 103 -18.83 1.71 15.27
CA ALA A 103 -19.75 0.72 15.82
C ALA A 103 -20.27 1.20 17.17
N VAL A 104 -21.57 1.46 17.26
CA VAL A 104 -22.26 1.83 18.50
C VAL A 104 -23.10 0.64 18.96
N PHE A 105 -22.82 0.16 20.16
CA PHE A 105 -23.38 -1.11 20.62
C PHE A 105 -23.65 -1.10 22.13
N SER A 106 -24.68 -1.85 22.53
CA SER A 106 -24.92 -2.22 23.94
C SER A 106 -24.65 -3.70 24.20
N ARG A 107 -24.68 -4.52 23.14
CA ARG A 107 -24.35 -5.96 23.14
C ARG A 107 -23.04 -6.19 22.41
N ASP A 108 -22.45 -7.35 22.63
CA ASP A 108 -21.18 -7.75 22.01
C ASP A 108 -21.24 -7.70 20.46
N PRO A 109 -20.45 -6.84 19.80
CA PRO A 109 -20.43 -6.71 18.34
C PRO A 109 -19.57 -7.77 17.63
N ARG A 110 -18.77 -8.57 18.38
CA ARG A 110 -17.84 -9.55 17.81
C ARG A 110 -18.46 -10.51 16.79
N PRO A 111 -19.68 -11.07 17.00
CA PRO A 111 -20.28 -11.99 16.03
C PRO A 111 -20.42 -11.41 14.62
N PHE A 112 -20.77 -10.12 14.51
CA PHE A 112 -20.89 -9.43 13.23
C PHE A 112 -19.53 -9.30 12.54
N PHE A 113 -18.52 -8.76 13.25
CA PHE A 113 -17.19 -8.52 12.67
C PHE A 113 -16.43 -9.81 12.37
N ARG A 114 -16.66 -10.87 13.17
CA ARG A 114 -16.14 -12.21 12.86
C ARG A 114 -16.65 -12.72 11.52
N ALA A 115 -17.95 -12.57 11.25
CA ALA A 115 -18.51 -12.95 9.95
C ALA A 115 -17.93 -12.11 8.80
N VAL A 116 -17.73 -10.81 9.01
CA VAL A 116 -17.08 -9.92 8.01
C VAL A 116 -15.66 -10.40 7.69
N VAL A 117 -14.81 -10.56 8.70
CA VAL A 117 -13.39 -10.90 8.52
C VAL A 117 -13.20 -12.31 7.95
N ALA A 118 -14.09 -13.25 8.30
CA ALA A 118 -14.07 -14.61 7.77
C ALA A 118 -14.51 -14.71 6.30
N SER A 119 -15.37 -13.81 5.83
CA SER A 119 -15.97 -13.89 4.48
C SER A 119 -15.43 -12.86 3.48
N ASP A 120 -14.88 -11.74 3.94
CA ASP A 120 -14.38 -10.68 3.06
C ASP A 120 -12.97 -10.22 3.48
N SER A 121 -11.96 -10.68 2.73
CA SER A 121 -10.57 -10.26 2.89
C SER A 121 -10.37 -8.76 2.61
N ARG A 122 -11.27 -8.12 1.86
CA ARG A 122 -11.15 -6.72 1.45
C ARG A 122 -11.50 -5.75 2.58
N TRP A 123 -12.19 -6.20 3.63
CA TRP A 123 -12.50 -5.36 4.78
C TRP A 123 -11.21 -5.09 5.58
N ASN A 124 -10.75 -3.85 5.48
CA ASN A 124 -9.55 -3.35 6.14
C ASN A 124 -9.67 -1.82 6.33
N PRO A 125 -10.53 -1.36 7.24
CA PRO A 125 -10.79 0.06 7.42
C PRO A 125 -9.60 0.77 8.07
N LYS A 126 -9.29 1.99 7.62
CA LYS A 126 -8.22 2.78 8.26
C LYS A 126 -8.55 3.18 9.69
N TYR A 127 -9.80 3.59 9.94
CA TYR A 127 -10.25 4.07 11.24
C TYR A 127 -11.47 3.29 11.70
N LEU A 128 -11.38 2.67 12.87
CA LEU A 128 -12.48 1.98 13.53
C LEU A 128 -12.68 2.53 14.95
N LEU A 129 -13.86 3.08 15.20
CA LEU A 129 -14.31 3.52 16.51
C LEU A 129 -15.33 2.52 17.04
N LEU A 130 -15.07 1.99 18.22
CA LEU A 130 -15.98 1.14 18.98
C LEU A 130 -16.55 1.97 20.12
N PHE A 131 -17.87 2.05 20.21
CA PHE A 131 -18.55 2.92 21.17
C PHE A 131 -19.58 2.11 21.96
N SER A 132 -19.19 1.73 23.19
CA SER A 132 -20.07 0.98 24.08
C SER A 132 -21.02 1.91 24.84
N LEU A 133 -22.32 1.63 24.74
CA LEU A 133 -23.36 2.28 25.55
C LEU A 133 -23.73 1.47 26.81
N SER A 134 -23.16 0.28 26.97
CA SER A 134 -23.42 -0.61 28.10
C SER A 134 -22.49 -0.32 29.30
N ARG A 135 -22.83 -0.89 30.46
CA ARG A 135 -22.00 -0.86 31.68
C ARG A 135 -20.99 -2.01 31.72
N GLU A 136 -21.09 -2.95 30.79
CA GLU A 136 -20.17 -4.07 30.67
C GLU A 136 -18.78 -3.61 30.18
N ASN A 137 -17.75 -4.35 30.56
CA ASN A 137 -16.38 -4.10 30.13
C ASN A 137 -16.12 -4.84 28.82
N PHE A 138 -15.71 -4.10 27.78
CA PHE A 138 -15.46 -4.63 26.44
C PHE A 138 -14.00 -4.51 26.02
N VAL A 139 -13.07 -4.32 26.95
CA VAL A 139 -11.62 -4.26 26.68
C VAL A 139 -11.13 -5.44 25.83
N SER A 140 -11.63 -6.66 26.09
CA SER A 140 -11.24 -7.86 25.37
C SER A 140 -11.58 -7.83 23.88
N ILE A 141 -12.47 -6.94 23.42
CA ILE A 141 -12.72 -6.74 21.98
C ILE A 141 -11.46 -6.25 21.26
N LEU A 142 -10.62 -5.47 21.94
CA LEU A 142 -9.40 -4.91 21.33
C LEU A 142 -8.31 -5.96 21.08
N GLU A 143 -8.40 -7.12 21.73
CA GLU A 143 -7.37 -8.16 21.73
C GLU A 143 -7.67 -9.29 20.74
N VAL A 144 -8.88 -9.34 20.18
CA VAL A 144 -9.27 -10.40 19.24
C VAL A 144 -8.84 -10.07 17.81
N GLU A 145 -8.51 -11.12 17.06
CA GLU A 145 -7.91 -11.01 15.72
C GLU A 145 -8.79 -10.25 14.71
N GLU A 146 -10.12 -10.32 14.87
CA GLU A 146 -11.11 -9.62 14.04
C GLU A 146 -10.86 -8.10 14.00
N PHE A 147 -10.30 -7.55 15.08
CA PHE A 147 -10.00 -6.12 15.23
C PHE A 147 -8.50 -5.80 15.06
N GLY A 148 -7.71 -6.77 14.59
CA GLY A 148 -6.29 -6.59 14.30
C GLY A 148 -6.01 -5.85 12.99
N ARG A 149 -6.88 -5.98 11.98
CA ARG A 149 -6.69 -5.37 10.65
C ARG A 149 -6.75 -3.84 10.61
N PRO A 150 -7.72 -3.18 11.28
CA PRO A 150 -7.84 -1.73 11.18
C PRO A 150 -6.56 -1.01 11.59
N GLN A 151 -6.11 -0.03 10.81
CA GLN A 151 -4.86 0.70 11.09
C GLN A 151 -4.93 1.46 12.42
N THR A 152 -6.08 2.08 12.70
CA THR A 152 -6.36 2.74 13.98
C THR A 152 -7.67 2.22 14.56
N ILE A 153 -7.63 1.84 15.84
CA ILE A 153 -8.81 1.40 16.59
C ILE A 153 -8.89 2.15 17.92
N VAL A 154 -10.09 2.57 18.29
CA VAL A 154 -10.35 3.21 19.60
C VAL A 154 -11.65 2.67 20.18
N LEU A 155 -11.61 2.19 21.41
CA LEU A 155 -12.77 1.80 22.19
C LEU A 155 -13.11 2.91 23.18
N PHE A 156 -14.32 3.44 23.05
CA PHE A 156 -14.97 4.27 24.05
C PHE A 156 -15.82 3.35 24.94
N GLN A 157 -15.52 3.35 26.23
CA GLN A 157 -16.34 2.67 27.23
C GLN A 157 -16.41 3.50 28.50
N ARG A 158 -17.33 3.17 29.41
CA ARG A 158 -17.46 3.88 30.68
C ARG A 158 -16.24 3.60 31.58
N VAL A 159 -15.78 4.62 32.31
CA VAL A 159 -14.71 4.48 33.31
C VAL A 159 -15.15 3.49 34.40
N ASN A 160 -14.36 2.44 34.63
CA ASN A 160 -14.68 1.38 35.58
C ASN A 160 -13.95 1.55 36.94
N SER A 161 -13.99 2.77 37.51
CA SER A 161 -13.39 3.08 38.81
C SER A 161 -14.44 3.09 39.92
N GLU A 162 -14.14 2.53 41.10
CA GLU A 162 -15.05 2.52 42.25
C GLU A 162 -15.41 3.91 42.76
N SER A 163 -14.51 4.89 42.62
CA SER A 163 -14.73 6.29 42.99
C SER A 163 -15.61 7.07 42.01
N ASP A 164 -15.74 6.61 40.76
CA ASP A 164 -16.48 7.29 39.68
C ASP A 164 -17.88 6.68 39.45
N LYS A 165 -18.24 5.64 40.23
CA LYS A 165 -19.60 5.05 40.23
C LYS A 165 -20.69 6.05 40.63
N LEU A 166 -20.32 7.17 41.25
CA LEU A 166 -21.26 8.11 41.88
C LEU A 166 -21.44 9.45 41.16
N VAL A 167 -20.60 9.87 40.21
CA VAL A 167 -20.66 11.28 39.73
C VAL A 167 -20.63 11.52 38.21
N THR A 168 -20.07 10.68 37.33
CA THR A 168 -19.90 11.17 35.93
C THR A 168 -20.15 10.15 34.82
N GLY A 169 -20.73 10.63 33.72
CA GLY A 169 -20.90 9.92 32.44
C GLY A 169 -19.63 9.91 31.58
N ASN A 170 -18.48 9.93 32.24
CA ASN A 170 -17.17 9.97 31.60
C ASN A 170 -16.89 8.67 30.85
N MET A 171 -16.29 8.80 29.67
CA MET A 171 -15.86 7.67 28.87
C MET A 171 -14.34 7.65 28.77
N GLU A 172 -13.76 6.49 29.05
CA GLU A 172 -12.36 6.21 28.81
C GLU A 172 -12.18 5.82 27.35
N MET A 173 -11.08 6.30 26.75
CA MET A 173 -10.63 5.91 25.42
C MET A 173 -9.51 4.89 25.56
N LEU A 174 -9.66 3.74 24.93
CA LEU A 174 -8.69 2.65 24.97
C LEU A 174 -8.28 2.27 23.55
N THR A 175 -7.02 1.90 23.36
CA THR A 175 -6.52 1.40 22.08
C THR A 175 -5.59 0.20 22.31
N PHE A 176 -5.23 -0.48 21.22
CA PHE A 176 -4.40 -1.68 21.24
C PHE A 176 -3.07 -1.45 20.52
N PHE A 177 -1.96 -1.73 21.19
CA PHE A 177 -0.60 -1.68 20.65
C PHE A 177 -0.09 -3.11 20.44
N PRO A 178 -0.16 -3.66 19.20
CA PRO A 178 0.06 -5.10 18.96
C PRO A 178 1.44 -5.62 19.35
N PHE A 179 2.45 -4.75 19.28
CA PHE A 179 3.85 -5.12 19.53
C PHE A 179 4.36 -4.65 20.89
N SER A 180 3.49 -4.12 21.75
CA SER A 180 3.89 -3.70 23.10
C SER A 180 4.26 -4.92 23.95
N LEU A 181 5.47 -4.94 24.53
CA LEU A 181 5.96 -6.01 25.44
C LEU A 181 5.20 -6.03 26.77
N GLY A 182 4.72 -4.86 27.20
CA GLY A 182 3.89 -4.71 28.40
C GLY A 182 2.40 -4.97 28.13
N ARG A 183 1.54 -4.13 28.72
CA ARG A 183 0.10 -4.14 28.41
C ARG A 183 -0.13 -3.61 27.00
N GLN A 184 -0.66 -4.46 26.13
CA GLN A 184 -0.99 -4.10 24.75
C GLN A 184 -2.20 -3.16 24.69
N VAL A 185 -3.21 -3.34 25.55
CA VAL A 185 -4.29 -2.36 25.70
C VAL A 185 -3.81 -1.22 26.59
N LYS A 186 -3.86 0.01 26.07
CA LYS A 186 -3.48 1.23 26.80
C LYS A 186 -4.62 2.25 26.77
N SER A 187 -4.77 2.98 27.88
CA SER A 187 -5.69 4.11 27.99
C SER A 187 -5.08 5.33 27.33
N LEU A 188 -5.86 5.98 26.47
CA LEU A 188 -5.59 7.29 25.89
C LEU A 188 -6.08 8.43 26.79
N GLY A 189 -6.69 8.09 27.93
CA GLY A 189 -7.29 9.03 28.87
C GLY A 189 -8.81 9.08 28.78
N VAL A 190 -9.39 9.93 29.61
CA VAL A 190 -10.83 10.21 29.64
C VAL A 190 -11.16 11.22 28.55
N TRP A 191 -12.25 11.01 27.81
CA TRP A 191 -12.72 11.94 26.79
C TRP A 191 -12.93 13.34 27.36
N THR A 192 -12.39 14.33 26.65
CA THR A 192 -12.68 15.74 26.88
C THR A 192 -13.02 16.39 25.55
N SER A 193 -13.93 17.36 25.54
CA SER A 193 -14.40 18.04 24.31
C SER A 193 -13.31 18.82 23.56
N VAL A 194 -12.09 18.91 24.13
CA VAL A 194 -10.93 19.61 23.57
C VAL A 194 -9.95 18.65 22.86
N SER A 195 -10.20 17.34 22.90
CA SER A 195 -9.29 16.34 22.32
C SER A 195 -9.46 16.24 20.80
N ASP A 196 -8.60 16.93 20.04
CA ASP A 196 -8.59 16.90 18.57
C ASP A 196 -8.07 15.56 17.99
N SER A 197 -7.26 14.80 18.74
CA SER A 197 -6.60 13.58 18.24
C SER A 197 -7.03 12.32 19.01
N ILE A 198 -8.16 11.72 18.63
CA ILE A 198 -8.55 10.39 19.12
C ILE A 198 -7.79 9.26 18.43
N PHE A 199 -7.24 9.54 17.25
CA PHE A 199 -6.49 8.57 16.46
C PHE A 199 -5.01 8.67 16.77
N VAL A 200 -4.46 7.64 17.39
CA VAL A 200 -3.04 7.52 17.68
C VAL A 200 -2.37 6.54 16.73
N ASP A 201 -1.08 6.74 16.49
CA ASP A 201 -0.25 5.74 15.85
C ASP A 201 -0.08 4.53 16.79
N ARG A 202 -0.45 3.34 16.29
CA ARG A 202 -0.39 2.07 17.03
C ARG A 202 0.94 1.33 16.81
N PHE A 203 1.77 1.82 15.90
CA PHE A 203 3.06 1.25 15.54
C PHE A 203 4.22 2.25 15.68
N PRO A 204 4.31 3.03 16.79
CA PRO A 204 5.40 3.98 16.96
C PRO A 204 6.77 3.29 17.12
N SER A 205 6.76 2.01 17.47
CA SER A 205 7.91 1.10 17.60
C SER A 205 7.37 -0.33 17.65
N PHE A 206 8.18 -1.32 17.26
CA PHE A 206 7.90 -2.75 17.38
C PHE A 206 8.48 -3.38 18.65
N GLU A 207 9.11 -2.58 19.52
CA GLU A 207 9.63 -2.98 20.84
C GLU A 207 10.53 -4.23 20.81
N GLY A 208 11.35 -4.36 19.77
CA GLY A 208 12.27 -5.48 19.60
C GLY A 208 11.62 -6.76 19.07
N TYR A 209 10.40 -6.69 18.55
CA TYR A 209 9.73 -7.84 17.95
C TYR A 209 10.59 -8.46 16.83
N MET A 210 10.68 -9.78 16.82
CA MET A 210 11.43 -10.52 15.80
C MET A 210 10.48 -10.98 14.68
N PHE A 211 10.59 -10.36 13.52
CA PHE A 211 9.84 -10.77 12.34
C PHE A 211 10.49 -11.96 11.63
N LEU A 212 9.68 -12.95 11.26
CA LEU A 212 10.09 -14.07 10.43
C LEU A 212 9.70 -13.77 8.99
N LEU A 213 10.67 -13.63 8.09
CA LEU A 213 10.40 -13.26 6.71
C LEU A 213 10.45 -14.48 5.80
N GLY A 214 9.47 -14.58 4.90
CA GLY A 214 9.49 -15.54 3.80
C GLY A 214 10.30 -14.96 2.66
N THR A 215 11.51 -15.44 2.47
CA THR A 215 12.48 -14.90 1.50
C THR A 215 13.16 -16.03 0.73
N TRP A 216 13.83 -15.67 -0.36
CA TRP A 216 14.71 -16.55 -1.11
C TRP A 216 15.96 -15.79 -1.54
N PHE A 217 17.13 -16.39 -1.34
CA PHE A 217 18.44 -15.82 -1.68
C PHE A 217 18.83 -16.02 -3.16
N ASP A 218 17.84 -16.02 -4.06
CA ASP A 218 18.00 -16.19 -5.51
C ASP A 218 17.72 -14.88 -6.29
N ASP A 219 17.85 -13.73 -5.63
CA ASP A 219 17.42 -12.44 -6.17
C ASP A 219 18.58 -11.45 -6.26
N PHE A 220 19.67 -11.84 -6.94
CA PHE A 220 20.84 -10.97 -7.07
C PHE A 220 20.54 -9.75 -8.00
N PRO A 221 20.89 -8.50 -7.62
CA PRO A 221 21.69 -8.09 -6.44
C PRO A 221 20.85 -7.61 -5.23
N TYR A 222 19.55 -7.87 -5.19
CA TYR A 222 18.61 -7.37 -4.19
C TYR A 222 18.66 -8.18 -2.88
N LEU A 223 18.59 -9.51 -2.97
CA LEU A 223 18.70 -10.42 -1.84
C LEU A 223 19.42 -11.72 -2.23
N HIS A 224 20.59 -11.93 -1.63
CA HIS A 224 21.41 -13.10 -1.89
C HIS A 224 22.20 -13.52 -0.65
N GLN A 225 22.78 -14.72 -0.68
CA GLN A 225 23.70 -15.17 0.36
C GLN A 225 24.93 -14.25 0.44
N ALA A 226 25.31 -13.86 1.65
CA ALA A 226 26.54 -13.12 1.90
C ALA A 226 27.76 -14.00 1.58
N LYS A 227 28.70 -13.48 0.79
CA LYS A 227 29.87 -14.26 0.32
C LYS A 227 30.87 -14.63 1.42
N GLU A 228 31.00 -13.78 2.44
CA GLU A 228 32.02 -13.90 3.48
C GLU A 228 31.44 -14.24 4.86
N LYS A 229 30.15 -14.58 4.93
CA LYS A 229 29.46 -14.92 6.18
C LYS A 229 28.93 -16.35 6.13
N GLU A 230 28.49 -16.84 7.29
CA GLU A 230 27.87 -18.16 7.41
C GLU A 230 26.64 -18.30 6.51
N GLU A 231 26.34 -19.55 6.13
CA GLU A 231 25.16 -19.89 5.35
C GLU A 231 23.88 -19.45 6.08
N GLY A 232 22.94 -18.83 5.35
CA GLY A 232 21.73 -18.24 5.91
C GLY A 232 21.85 -16.76 6.28
N VAL A 233 23.05 -16.17 6.21
CA VAL A 233 23.20 -14.72 6.34
C VAL A 233 23.00 -14.04 4.98
N GLY A 234 21.90 -13.28 4.87
CA GLY A 234 21.58 -12.50 3.68
C GLY A 234 22.44 -11.25 3.50
N ASP A 235 22.55 -10.80 2.26
CA ASP A 235 23.19 -9.56 1.82
C ASP A 235 22.44 -9.00 0.59
N GLY A 236 22.69 -7.73 0.27
CA GLY A 236 22.05 -7.02 -0.85
C GLY A 236 21.16 -5.85 -0.41
N VAL A 237 20.58 -5.18 -1.41
CA VAL A 237 19.81 -3.92 -1.24
C VAL A 237 18.65 -4.08 -0.26
N GLU A 238 17.95 -5.22 -0.31
CA GLU A 238 16.79 -5.47 0.55
C GLU A 238 17.18 -5.68 2.01
N VAL A 239 18.34 -6.30 2.27
CA VAL A 239 18.86 -6.48 3.63
C VAL A 239 19.28 -5.15 4.24
N GLU A 240 19.91 -4.27 3.45
CA GLU A 240 20.25 -2.91 3.87
C GLU A 240 18.98 -2.09 4.20
N ALA A 241 17.97 -2.15 3.32
CA ALA A 241 16.69 -1.48 3.54
C ALA A 241 15.97 -2.00 4.80
N LEU A 242 15.91 -3.32 4.99
CA LEU A 242 15.34 -3.93 6.19
C LEU A 242 16.11 -3.55 7.46
N SER A 243 17.45 -3.52 7.40
CA SER A 243 18.29 -3.12 8.53
C SER A 243 18.06 -1.65 8.91
N ALA A 244 17.90 -0.77 7.93
CA ALA A 244 17.55 0.62 8.17
C ALA A 244 16.16 0.74 8.83
N LEU A 245 15.15 0.03 8.31
CA LEU A 245 13.80 0.01 8.90
C LEU A 245 13.82 -0.57 10.32
N ALA A 246 14.56 -1.65 10.55
CA ALA A 246 14.75 -2.29 11.85
C ALA A 246 15.33 -1.32 12.88
N SER A 247 16.29 -0.49 12.47
CA SER A 247 16.90 0.51 13.35
C SER A 247 15.94 1.64 13.75
N VAL A 248 15.08 2.08 12.83
CA VAL A 248 14.14 3.19 13.06
C VAL A 248 12.92 2.73 13.85
N LEU A 249 12.39 1.56 13.51
CA LEU A 249 11.13 1.04 14.06
C LEU A 249 11.37 0.06 15.20
N ASN A 250 12.61 -0.22 15.58
CA ASN A 250 13.02 -1.09 16.69
C ASN A 250 12.43 -2.51 16.56
N PHE A 251 12.85 -3.24 15.53
CA PHE A 251 12.55 -4.68 15.36
C PHE A 251 13.82 -5.45 14.97
N THR A 252 13.79 -6.77 15.10
CA THR A 252 14.77 -7.67 14.46
C THR A 252 14.08 -8.56 13.44
N PHE A 253 14.85 -9.21 12.58
CA PHE A 253 14.27 -10.08 11.57
C PHE A 253 15.12 -11.33 11.33
N HIS A 254 14.45 -12.39 10.91
CA HIS A 254 15.06 -13.64 10.47
C HIS A 254 14.63 -13.92 9.03
N LEU A 255 15.60 -14.08 8.14
CA LEU A 255 15.37 -14.37 6.73
C LEU A 255 15.26 -15.89 6.51
N THR A 256 14.39 -16.30 5.60
CA THR A 256 14.38 -17.67 5.09
C THR A 256 15.35 -17.73 3.91
N THR A 257 16.29 -18.67 3.92
CA THR A 257 17.27 -18.81 2.83
C THR A 257 16.59 -19.23 1.53
N GLU A 258 15.66 -20.19 1.61
CA GLU A 258 14.94 -20.77 0.48
C GLU A 258 13.55 -21.25 0.91
N PRO A 259 12.48 -20.96 0.13
CA PRO A 259 11.15 -21.50 0.37
C PRO A 259 11.13 -23.02 0.10
N PRO A 260 10.37 -23.83 0.86
CA PRO A 260 10.41 -25.30 0.74
C PRO A 260 10.01 -25.88 -0.61
N ASP A 261 9.32 -25.10 -1.44
CA ASP A 261 8.82 -25.49 -2.77
C ASP A 261 9.57 -24.78 -3.91
N ASP A 262 10.69 -24.11 -3.63
CA ASP A 262 11.56 -23.42 -4.60
C ASP A 262 10.78 -22.47 -5.52
N LYS A 263 9.82 -21.75 -4.94
CA LYS A 263 8.95 -20.82 -5.67
C LYS A 263 8.91 -19.45 -5.01
N TRP A 264 8.78 -18.41 -5.83
CA TRP A 264 8.55 -17.05 -5.34
C TRP A 264 7.13 -16.87 -4.82
N GLY A 265 6.18 -17.42 -5.56
CA GLY A 265 4.79 -17.47 -5.18
C GLY A 265 3.84 -16.98 -6.27
N SER A 266 2.87 -17.84 -6.55
CA SER A 266 1.81 -17.69 -7.53
C SER A 266 0.53 -18.29 -6.95
N LEU A 267 -0.62 -17.79 -7.39
CA LEU A 267 -1.89 -18.41 -7.07
C LEU A 267 -2.09 -19.61 -8.00
N GLU A 268 -1.91 -20.82 -7.46
CA GLU A 268 -2.06 -22.08 -8.17
C GLU A 268 -3.18 -22.90 -7.54
N ASN A 269 -4.18 -23.30 -8.33
CA ASN A 269 -5.32 -24.10 -7.86
C ASN A 269 -6.03 -23.53 -6.61
N GLY A 270 -6.09 -22.20 -6.49
CA GLY A 270 -6.71 -21.51 -5.35
C GLY A 270 -5.83 -21.41 -4.10
N SER A 271 -4.57 -21.84 -4.16
CA SER A 271 -3.61 -21.73 -3.06
C SER A 271 -2.37 -20.95 -3.49
N TRP A 272 -1.81 -20.15 -2.58
CA TRP A 272 -0.56 -19.44 -2.81
C TRP A 272 0.63 -20.38 -2.54
N THR A 273 1.54 -20.46 -3.52
CA THR A 273 2.81 -21.20 -3.43
C THR A 273 3.94 -20.28 -2.98
N GLY A 274 5.13 -20.84 -2.75
CA GLY A 274 6.34 -20.06 -2.54
C GLY A 274 6.37 -19.23 -1.27
N MET A 275 7.23 -18.20 -1.29
CA MET A 275 7.34 -17.20 -0.23
C MET A 275 5.99 -16.53 0.09
N LEU A 276 5.23 -16.16 -0.95
CA LEU A 276 3.90 -15.58 -0.78
C LEU A 276 2.93 -16.55 -0.10
N GLY A 277 3.04 -17.85 -0.40
CA GLY A 277 2.29 -18.91 0.27
C GLY A 277 2.60 -19.00 1.76
N MET A 278 3.87 -18.90 2.14
CA MET A 278 4.29 -18.91 3.56
C MET A 278 3.69 -17.72 4.32
N VAL A 279 3.68 -16.53 3.71
CA VAL A 279 3.04 -15.34 4.30
C VAL A 279 1.53 -15.51 4.37
N HIS A 280 0.90 -15.99 3.29
CA HIS A 280 -0.56 -16.19 3.23
C HIS A 280 -1.06 -17.20 4.28
N ARG A 281 -0.27 -18.26 4.55
CA ARG A 281 -0.54 -19.25 5.60
C ARG A 281 -0.12 -18.80 7.01
N LYS A 282 0.36 -17.56 7.17
CA LYS A 282 0.85 -16.98 8.44
C LYS A 282 2.03 -17.74 9.06
N GLU A 283 2.78 -18.48 8.26
CA GLU A 283 4.03 -19.14 8.67
C GLU A 283 5.17 -18.12 8.80
N LYS A 284 5.06 -17.02 8.03
CA LYS A 284 5.97 -15.87 8.00
C LYS A 284 5.16 -14.59 8.09
N ASN A 285 5.75 -13.53 8.63
CA ASN A 285 5.07 -12.25 8.84
C ASN A 285 4.92 -11.45 7.54
N PHE A 286 5.98 -11.33 6.74
CA PHE A 286 5.97 -10.65 5.44
C PHE A 286 7.17 -11.11 4.58
N THR A 287 7.29 -10.55 3.38
CA THR A 287 8.37 -10.83 2.41
C THR A 287 8.96 -9.52 1.86
N VAL A 288 10.18 -9.55 1.36
CA VAL A 288 10.90 -8.35 0.86
C VAL A 288 11.46 -8.48 -0.56
N ASN A 289 11.52 -9.69 -1.13
CA ASN A 289 12.02 -9.97 -2.49
C ASN A 289 11.34 -9.12 -3.58
N TYR A 290 11.89 -9.18 -4.80
CA TYR A 290 11.49 -8.38 -5.94
C TYR A 290 10.08 -8.69 -6.51
N PHE A 291 9.01 -8.33 -5.79
CA PHE A 291 7.64 -8.55 -6.23
C PHE A 291 7.06 -7.39 -7.04
N GLY A 292 6.82 -7.64 -8.33
CA GLY A 292 5.94 -6.79 -9.14
C GLY A 292 4.48 -6.85 -8.68
N TYR A 293 3.78 -5.72 -8.82
CA TYR A 293 2.34 -5.63 -8.56
C TYR A 293 1.53 -6.30 -9.66
N THR A 294 0.79 -7.35 -9.31
CA THR A 294 -0.25 -7.95 -10.15
C THR A 294 -1.61 -7.81 -9.49
N TYR A 295 -2.69 -7.99 -10.26
CA TYR A 295 -4.06 -7.90 -9.74
C TYR A 295 -4.28 -8.89 -8.59
N GLU A 296 -3.88 -10.15 -8.80
CA GLU A 296 -4.06 -11.24 -7.84
C GLU A 296 -3.30 -10.98 -6.54
N ARG A 297 -2.08 -10.42 -6.64
CA ARG A 297 -1.26 -10.09 -5.47
C ARG A 297 -1.86 -8.94 -4.66
N ILE A 298 -2.35 -7.88 -5.31
CA ILE A 298 -2.98 -6.75 -4.62
C ILE A 298 -4.31 -7.15 -3.96
N GLU A 299 -5.01 -8.14 -4.54
CA GLU A 299 -6.24 -8.67 -3.97
C GLU A 299 -5.98 -9.50 -2.69
N ALA A 300 -4.89 -10.27 -2.66
CA ALA A 300 -4.57 -11.16 -1.54
C ALA A 300 -3.65 -10.57 -0.47
N PHE A 301 -2.80 -9.60 -0.82
CA PHE A 301 -1.77 -9.06 0.06
C PHE A 301 -1.82 -7.52 0.13
N ASP A 302 -1.41 -6.98 1.28
CA ASP A 302 -1.09 -5.57 1.41
C ASP A 302 0.36 -5.33 1.00
N ALA A 303 0.58 -4.38 0.09
CA ALA A 303 1.91 -3.97 -0.34
C ALA A 303 2.36 -2.67 0.35
N THR A 304 3.66 -2.55 0.57
CA THR A 304 4.29 -1.27 0.94
C THR A 304 4.26 -0.30 -0.24
N VAL A 305 4.78 0.91 -0.02
CA VAL A 305 5.10 1.82 -1.13
C VAL A 305 6.17 1.20 -2.02
N SER A 306 6.05 1.41 -3.33
CA SER A 306 7.06 1.01 -4.30
C SER A 306 8.34 1.84 -4.08
N TYR A 307 9.47 1.14 -3.93
CA TYR A 307 10.79 1.75 -3.79
C TYR A 307 11.61 1.69 -5.09
N TRP A 308 11.16 0.89 -6.07
CA TRP A 308 11.83 0.69 -7.35
C TRP A 308 10.80 0.63 -8.47
N MET A 309 11.14 1.21 -9.62
CA MET A 309 10.34 1.15 -10.83
C MET A 309 11.17 0.48 -11.92
N GLU A 310 10.66 -0.64 -12.44
CA GLU A 310 11.26 -1.35 -13.57
C GLU A 310 10.42 -1.17 -14.83
N GLY A 311 11.07 -1.28 -15.98
CA GLY A 311 10.43 -1.39 -17.28
C GLY A 311 10.93 -2.62 -18.03
N PHE A 312 10.12 -3.11 -18.96
CA PHE A 312 10.52 -4.21 -19.82
C PHE A 312 11.58 -3.76 -20.82
N GLY A 313 12.73 -4.44 -20.83
CA GLY A 313 13.80 -4.26 -21.78
C GLY A 313 14.02 -5.50 -22.64
N MET A 314 14.48 -5.30 -23.87
CA MET A 314 14.98 -6.41 -24.70
C MET A 314 16.49 -6.48 -24.58
N ALA A 315 17.00 -7.58 -24.05
CA ALA A 315 18.43 -7.88 -24.08
C ALA A 315 18.78 -8.44 -25.47
N LEU A 316 19.61 -7.72 -26.22
CA LEU A 316 20.15 -8.17 -27.50
C LEU A 316 21.64 -8.42 -27.35
N LEU A 317 22.15 -9.42 -28.06
CA LEU A 317 23.58 -9.59 -28.20
C LEU A 317 24.17 -8.33 -28.81
N LYS A 318 25.25 -7.84 -28.21
CA LYS A 318 26.04 -6.75 -28.80
C LYS A 318 26.44 -7.19 -30.22
N PRO A 319 26.09 -6.43 -31.27
CA PRO A 319 26.47 -6.79 -32.61
C PRO A 319 27.99 -6.88 -32.71
N PRO A 320 28.54 -7.85 -33.45
CA PRO A 320 29.98 -7.92 -33.65
C PRO A 320 30.49 -6.61 -34.25
N PRO A 321 31.71 -6.17 -33.90
CA PRO A 321 32.27 -4.96 -34.49
C PRO A 321 32.32 -5.11 -36.01
N MET A 322 32.06 -4.02 -36.73
CA MET A 322 32.23 -4.02 -38.18
C MET A 322 33.67 -4.43 -38.52
N ALA A 323 33.82 -5.16 -39.64
CA ALA A 323 35.14 -5.57 -40.10
C ALA A 323 36.07 -4.36 -40.26
N LYS A 324 37.30 -4.44 -39.70
CA LYS A 324 38.22 -3.29 -39.59
C LYS A 324 38.48 -2.57 -40.91
N TRP A 325 38.52 -3.28 -42.04
CA TRP A 325 38.71 -2.68 -43.38
C TRP A 325 37.61 -1.69 -43.78
N ARG A 326 36.41 -1.81 -43.21
CA ARG A 326 35.32 -0.85 -43.45
C ARG A 326 35.65 0.55 -42.95
N SER A 327 36.53 0.69 -41.96
CA SER A 327 36.99 2.00 -41.47
C SER A 327 37.61 2.89 -42.56
N VAL A 328 38.12 2.30 -43.65
CA VAL A 328 38.78 3.04 -44.74
C VAL A 328 37.79 3.82 -45.59
N TYR A 329 36.59 3.28 -45.85
CA TYR A 329 35.61 3.91 -46.76
C TYR A 329 34.30 4.32 -46.08
N TYR A 330 33.97 3.77 -44.91
CA TYR A 330 32.77 4.08 -44.14
C TYR A 330 32.64 5.56 -43.71
N PRO A 331 33.73 6.29 -43.38
CA PRO A 331 33.62 7.70 -42.97
C PRO A 331 33.08 8.64 -44.06
N PHE A 332 33.17 8.25 -45.33
CA PHE A 332 32.82 9.11 -46.46
C PHE A 332 31.68 8.53 -47.30
N PRO A 333 30.70 9.35 -47.71
CA PRO A 333 29.61 8.87 -48.54
C PRO A 333 30.12 8.44 -49.92
N PRO A 334 29.45 7.50 -50.60
CA PRO A 334 29.82 7.06 -51.95
C PRO A 334 29.96 8.22 -52.97
N LYS A 335 29.18 9.30 -52.78
CA LYS A 335 29.27 10.53 -53.59
C LYS A 335 30.62 11.22 -53.49
N LEU A 336 31.25 11.25 -52.31
CA LEU A 336 32.57 11.85 -52.14
C LEU A 336 33.65 11.02 -52.83
N TRP A 337 33.58 9.68 -52.70
CA TRP A 337 34.47 8.77 -53.42
C TRP A 337 34.33 8.93 -54.94
N ALA A 338 33.10 9.03 -55.45
CA ALA A 338 32.84 9.28 -56.88
C ALA A 338 33.37 10.64 -57.34
N ALA A 339 33.16 11.71 -56.56
CA ALA A 339 33.69 13.04 -56.86
C ALA A 339 35.22 13.06 -56.85
N THR A 340 35.84 12.34 -55.91
CA THR A 340 37.31 12.21 -55.81
C THR A 340 37.85 11.48 -57.05
N ALA A 341 37.24 10.36 -57.45
CA ALA A 341 37.61 9.63 -58.66
C ALA A 341 37.41 10.48 -59.93
N ALA A 342 36.29 11.20 -60.04
CA ALA A 342 36.04 12.11 -61.15
C ALA A 342 37.08 13.25 -61.20
N SER A 343 37.41 13.85 -60.06
CA SER A 343 38.43 14.90 -59.98
C SER A 343 39.82 14.40 -60.41
N LEU A 344 40.18 13.16 -60.04
CA LEU A 344 41.43 12.53 -60.45
C LEU A 344 41.47 12.29 -61.97
N VAL A 345 40.38 11.77 -62.56
CA VAL A 345 40.27 11.56 -64.01
C VAL A 345 40.36 12.90 -64.75
N ILE A 346 39.64 13.92 -64.28
CA ILE A 346 39.69 15.27 -64.88
C ILE A 346 41.13 15.82 -64.81
N ALA A 347 41.81 15.70 -63.68
CA ALA A 347 43.20 16.15 -63.53
C ALA A 347 44.15 15.44 -64.51
N ILE A 348 44.05 14.11 -64.65
CA ILE A 348 44.84 13.33 -65.61
C ILE A 348 44.59 13.81 -67.04
N VAL A 349 43.33 14.00 -67.42
CA VAL A 349 42.96 14.50 -68.75
C VAL A 349 43.55 15.89 -69.01
N VAL A 350 43.45 16.80 -68.05
CA VAL A 350 44.00 18.16 -68.17
C VAL A 350 45.52 18.12 -68.34
N VAL A 351 46.24 17.36 -67.52
CA VAL A 351 47.70 17.22 -67.63
C VAL A 351 48.10 16.60 -68.96
N TYR A 352 47.42 15.54 -69.40
CA TYR A 352 47.67 14.90 -70.69
C TYR A 352 47.48 15.88 -71.86
N LEU A 353 46.39 16.66 -71.83
CA LEU A 353 46.14 17.69 -72.84
C LEU A 353 47.23 18.76 -72.81
N GLN A 354 47.62 19.26 -71.64
CA GLN A 354 48.72 20.23 -71.50
C GLN A 354 50.03 19.73 -72.12
N VAL A 355 50.44 18.48 -71.84
CA VAL A 355 51.63 17.87 -72.42
C VAL A 355 51.49 17.67 -73.94
N SER A 356 50.34 17.21 -74.40
CA SER A 356 50.05 17.01 -75.83
C SER A 356 50.03 18.32 -76.63
N PHE A 357 49.49 19.40 -76.04
CA PHE A 357 49.52 20.73 -76.64
C PHE A 357 50.94 21.34 -76.63
N MET A 358 51.70 21.18 -75.54
CA MET A 358 53.10 21.63 -75.49
C MET A 358 54.00 20.88 -76.49
N THR A 359 53.69 19.62 -76.81
CA THR A 359 54.45 18.84 -77.80
C THR A 359 54.04 19.14 -79.24
N LYS A 360 52.80 19.58 -79.50
CA LYS A 360 52.32 19.94 -80.85
C LYS A 360 52.39 21.43 -81.19
N GLY A 361 52.46 22.32 -80.20
CA GLY A 361 52.47 23.77 -80.37
C GLY A 361 53.50 24.48 -79.50
N SER A 362 54.68 24.74 -80.09
CA SER A 362 55.59 25.87 -79.83
C SER A 362 57.05 25.53 -79.48
N ARG A 363 57.94 26.27 -80.14
CA ARG A 363 59.41 26.34 -80.10
C ARG A 363 60.04 26.73 -78.74
N TYR A 364 59.38 26.53 -77.59
CA TYR A 364 59.91 26.92 -76.28
C TYR A 364 60.09 25.72 -75.34
N GLN A 365 61.02 24.82 -75.70
CA GLN A 365 61.51 23.74 -74.82
C GLN A 365 62.41 24.24 -73.66
N TYR A 366 62.69 25.53 -73.54
CA TYR A 366 63.74 26.05 -72.65
C TYR A 366 63.27 26.60 -71.30
N LEU A 367 61.97 26.87 -71.08
CA LEU A 367 61.51 27.51 -69.83
C LEU A 367 61.11 26.55 -68.70
N LEU A 368 60.87 25.26 -68.97
CA LEU A 368 60.49 24.29 -67.93
C LEU A 368 61.67 23.55 -67.27
N ARG A 369 62.91 23.80 -67.70
CA ARG A 369 64.09 23.28 -66.99
C ARG A 369 64.31 23.91 -65.61
N TYR A 370 63.60 24.99 -65.26
CA TYR A 370 63.80 25.73 -64.01
C TYR A 370 62.71 25.52 -62.94
N CYS A 371 61.56 24.90 -63.23
CA CYS A 371 60.50 24.71 -62.22
C CYS A 371 60.38 23.29 -61.64
N ILE A 372 61.22 22.34 -62.06
CA ILE A 372 61.29 20.97 -61.46
C ILE A 372 62.55 20.84 -60.59
N THR A 373 63.07 21.97 -60.08
CA THR A 373 64.17 21.97 -59.12
C THR A 373 63.78 22.81 -57.90
N ILE A 374 62.73 22.37 -57.20
CA ILE A 374 62.59 22.48 -55.74
C ILE A 374 61.97 21.18 -55.25
#